data_AF-A0A821FIX2-F1
#
_entry.id   AF-A0A821FIX2-F1
#
_cell.length_a   1.000
_cell.length_b   1.000
_cell.length_c   1.000
_cell.angle_alpha   90.00
_cell.angle_beta   90.00
_cell.angle_gamma   90.00
#
_symmetry.space_group_name_H-M   'P 1'
#
loop_
_entity.id
_entity.type
_entity.pdbx_description
1 polymer ?
#
loop_
_entity_poly.entity_id
_entity_poly.type
_entity_poly.pdbx_seq_one_letter_code
_entity_poly.pdbx_strand_id
1 'polypeptide(L)'
;MNLQKQPHQLQFVLGEQIADINVDDIALDSDEEAASKQEWKFWRTQPVTPFGIKVSKGKNGPIEENKYIEQLKQEPYELPDGFSWSGINVSHDEQLKELYTFLYENYVEDSDNMFRFDYSMPFLQWALCSPGWTPKWHVVIRHTESRELAGFYSAAPIKMKVYDK
;
A
#
# COMPACT_ATOMS: atom_id res chain seq x y z
N MET A 1 -21.17 33.12 43.04
CA MET A 1 -20.19 34.22 42.91
C MET A 1 -18.96 33.62 42.25
N ASN A 2 -18.72 34.04 41.00
CA ASN A 2 -17.70 33.64 40.02
C ASN A 2 -16.76 32.45 40.31
N LEU A 3 -17.11 31.30 39.73
CA LEU A 3 -16.15 30.32 39.22
C LEU A 3 -15.61 30.86 37.90
N GLN A 4 -14.45 31.50 37.95
CA GLN A 4 -13.75 31.96 36.76
C GLN A 4 -13.00 30.78 36.15
N LYS A 5 -13.49 30.29 35.00
CA LYS A 5 -12.84 29.27 34.17
C LYS A 5 -11.45 29.75 33.76
N GLN A 6 -10.41 29.02 34.16
CA GLN A 6 -9.08 29.09 33.55
C GLN A 6 -9.11 28.24 32.28
N PRO A 7 -8.81 28.78 31.08
CA PRO A 7 -8.73 27.97 29.87
C PRO A 7 -7.47 27.12 29.91
N HIS A 8 -7.64 25.80 29.89
CA HIS A 8 -6.54 24.85 29.66
C HIS A 8 -5.91 25.13 28.29
N GLN A 9 -4.74 25.77 28.28
CA GLN A 9 -3.87 25.75 27.10
C GLN A 9 -3.25 24.36 27.03
N LEU A 10 -3.80 23.50 26.17
CA LEU A 10 -3.06 22.37 25.62
C LEU A 10 -2.04 22.95 24.63
N GLN A 11 -0.86 23.32 25.13
CA GLN A 11 0.32 23.44 24.27
C GLN A 11 0.69 22.02 23.84
N PHE A 12 0.38 21.67 22.59
CA PHE A 12 1.07 20.59 21.90
C PHE A 12 2.54 21.01 21.77
N VAL A 13 3.41 20.43 22.59
CA VAL A 13 4.87 20.47 22.36
C VAL A 13 5.14 19.53 21.19
N LEU A 14 4.85 20.02 19.97
CA LEU A 14 5.29 19.41 18.72
C LEU A 14 6.52 20.18 18.25
N GLY A 15 7.67 19.81 18.79
CA GLY A 15 8.96 20.33 18.39
C GLY A 15 10.01 19.90 19.39
N GLU A 16 11.07 19.26 18.89
CA GLU A 16 12.30 18.88 19.61
C GLU A 16 12.41 17.46 20.20
N GLN A 17 11.82 16.43 19.57
CA GLN A 17 12.27 15.04 19.80
C GLN A 17 12.44 14.21 18.51
N ILE A 18 12.82 14.84 17.39
CA ILE A 18 13.21 14.12 16.16
C ILE A 18 14.62 14.48 15.68
N ALA A 19 15.47 14.92 16.61
CA ALA A 19 16.90 15.05 16.34
C ALA A 19 17.58 13.74 16.75
N ASP A 20 18.32 13.17 15.81
CA ASP A 20 19.28 12.06 15.96
C ASP A 20 18.73 10.63 16.00
N ILE A 21 17.93 10.24 14.99
CA ILE A 21 18.01 8.86 14.52
C ILE A 21 19.27 8.76 13.65
N ASN A 22 20.37 8.29 14.24
CA ASN A 22 21.53 7.90 13.47
C ASN A 22 21.16 6.66 12.64
N VAL A 23 21.00 6.84 11.33
CA VAL A 23 20.66 5.75 10.39
C VAL A 23 21.69 4.60 10.41
N ASP A 24 22.89 4.87 10.95
CA ASP A 24 23.95 3.89 11.11
C ASP A 24 23.86 3.07 12.43
N ASP A 25 23.01 3.46 13.38
CA ASP A 25 22.77 2.76 14.67
C ASP A 25 21.43 1.99 14.71
N ILE A 26 20.72 1.89 13.59
CA ILE A 26 19.62 0.95 13.46
C ILE A 26 20.26 -0.44 13.41
N ALA A 27 20.34 -1.11 14.56
CA ALA A 27 20.61 -2.53 14.61
C ALA A 27 19.66 -3.20 13.60
N LEU A 28 20.23 -3.97 12.67
CA LEU A 28 19.43 -4.75 11.72
C LEU A 28 18.48 -5.59 12.56
N ASP A 29 17.18 -5.25 12.52
CA ASP A 29 16.17 -6.00 13.24
C ASP A 29 16.28 -7.47 12.82
N SER A 30 16.05 -8.41 13.73
CA SER A 30 16.21 -9.85 13.48
C SER A 30 15.50 -10.34 12.21
N ASP A 31 14.44 -9.63 11.82
CA ASP A 31 13.64 -9.88 10.63
C ASP A 31 14.38 -9.52 9.33
N GLU A 32 15.22 -8.49 9.32
CA GLU A 32 16.01 -8.11 8.15
C GLU A 32 17.15 -9.12 7.90
N GLU A 33 17.77 -9.63 8.96
CA GLU A 33 18.78 -10.69 8.84
C GLU A 33 18.17 -12.00 8.31
N ALA A 34 16.96 -12.36 8.78
CA ALA A 34 16.22 -13.50 8.27
C ALA A 34 15.80 -13.32 6.79
N ALA A 35 15.27 -12.14 6.43
CA ALA A 35 14.89 -11.82 5.06
C ALA A 35 16.09 -11.85 4.10
N SER A 36 17.28 -11.40 4.55
CA SER A 36 18.49 -11.40 3.73
C SER A 36 18.98 -12.80 3.34
N LYS A 37 18.64 -13.83 4.14
CA LYS A 37 19.02 -15.23 3.92
C LYS A 37 18.04 -15.97 3.00
N GLN A 38 16.88 -15.39 2.73
CA GLN A 38 15.85 -15.98 1.90
C GLN A 38 16.08 -15.70 0.40
N GLU A 39 15.70 -16.66 -0.44
CA GLU A 39 15.69 -16.48 -1.90
C GLU A 39 14.38 -15.84 -2.37
N TRP A 40 14.44 -14.57 -2.80
CA TRP A 40 13.29 -13.81 -3.29
C TRP A 40 13.22 -13.78 -4.82
N LYS A 41 12.71 -14.85 -5.44
CA LYS A 41 12.70 -15.01 -6.91
C LYS A 41 11.96 -13.88 -7.64
N PHE A 42 10.81 -13.45 -7.12
CA PHE A 42 10.03 -12.35 -7.71
C PHE A 42 10.72 -11.00 -7.52
N TRP A 43 11.03 -10.62 -6.27
CA TRP A 43 11.58 -9.29 -5.97
C TRP A 43 12.93 -9.02 -6.62
N ARG A 44 13.73 -10.06 -6.91
CA ARG A 44 14.99 -9.94 -7.65
C ARG A 44 14.83 -9.48 -9.11
N THR A 45 13.62 -9.55 -9.67
CA THR A 45 13.33 -9.05 -11.03
C THR A 45 12.73 -7.65 -11.04
N GLN A 46 12.44 -7.08 -9.85
CA GLN A 46 11.78 -5.79 -9.73
C GLN A 46 12.81 -4.67 -9.52
N PRO A 47 12.50 -3.42 -9.94
CA PRO A 47 13.38 -2.27 -9.74
C PRO A 47 13.28 -1.76 -8.29
N VAL A 48 13.75 -2.58 -7.34
CA VAL A 48 13.81 -2.29 -5.90
C VAL A 48 15.24 -2.46 -5.40
N THR A 49 15.60 -1.75 -4.33
CA THR A 49 16.94 -1.87 -3.75
C THR A 49 17.13 -3.26 -3.15
N PRO A 50 18.18 -4.03 -3.54
CA PRO A 50 18.43 -5.34 -2.97
C PRO A 50 18.83 -5.26 -1.49
N PHE A 51 18.55 -6.33 -0.75
CA PHE A 51 19.00 -6.48 0.64
C PHE A 51 20.53 -6.32 0.77
N GLY A 52 20.97 -5.66 1.84
CA GLY A 52 22.39 -5.46 2.14
C GLY A 52 23.11 -4.38 1.32
N ILE A 53 22.43 -3.72 0.37
CA ILE A 53 23.01 -2.60 -0.37
C ILE A 53 22.79 -1.30 0.40
N LYS A 54 23.89 -0.69 0.87
CA LYS A 54 23.85 0.66 1.45
C LYS A 54 23.81 1.71 0.33
N VAL A 55 22.68 2.41 0.19
CA VAL A 55 22.57 3.57 -0.69
C VAL A 55 23.30 4.75 -0.05
N SER A 56 24.20 5.39 -0.79
CA SER A 56 24.97 6.52 -0.26
C SER A 56 24.08 7.73 0.00
N LYS A 57 24.30 8.43 1.12
CA LYS A 57 23.59 9.68 1.46
C LYS A 57 23.66 10.66 0.27
N GLY A 58 22.50 11.18 -0.13
CA GLY A 58 22.36 12.13 -1.24
C GLY A 58 22.08 11.53 -2.63
N LYS A 59 22.13 10.20 -2.79
CA LYS A 59 21.79 9.54 -4.07
C LYS A 59 20.31 9.11 -4.13
N ASN A 60 19.41 10.09 -4.06
CA ASN A 60 17.97 9.85 -4.21
C ASN A 60 17.55 9.98 -5.67
N GLY A 61 17.02 8.92 -6.27
CA GLY A 61 16.62 8.90 -7.68
C GLY A 61 15.96 7.58 -8.08
N PRO A 62 15.45 7.49 -9.33
CA PRO A 62 14.85 6.27 -9.83
C PRO A 62 15.90 5.16 -10.02
N ILE A 63 15.48 3.89 -9.82
CA ILE A 63 16.34 2.71 -10.01
C ILE A 63 16.47 2.36 -11.50
N GLU A 64 15.38 2.54 -12.26
CA GLU A 64 15.35 2.43 -13.72
C GLU A 64 14.85 3.74 -14.33
N GLU A 65 15.31 4.08 -15.53
CA GLU A 65 14.79 5.23 -16.27
C GLU A 65 13.32 5.04 -16.68
N ASN A 66 12.59 6.14 -16.81
CA ASN A 66 11.21 6.11 -17.26
C ASN A 66 11.12 5.54 -18.69
N LYS A 67 10.25 4.54 -18.85
CA LYS A 67 9.91 3.97 -20.16
C LYS A 67 8.74 4.76 -20.76
N TYR A 68 8.75 4.93 -22.07
CA TYR A 68 7.61 5.52 -22.78
C TYR A 68 6.42 4.55 -22.79
N ILE A 69 5.20 5.08 -22.87
CA ILE A 69 3.97 4.28 -22.78
C ILE A 69 3.95 3.19 -23.87
N GLU A 70 4.47 3.49 -25.07
CA GLU A 70 4.52 2.57 -26.21
C GLU A 70 5.49 1.41 -25.99
N GLN A 71 6.43 1.55 -25.05
CA GLN A 71 7.38 0.50 -24.67
C GLN A 71 6.80 -0.44 -23.60
N LEU A 72 5.67 -0.08 -22.99
CA LEU A 72 4.98 -0.91 -22.01
C LEU A 72 4.06 -1.92 -22.70
N LYS A 73 3.80 -3.04 -22.03
CA LYS A 73 2.85 -4.05 -22.51
C LYS A 73 1.45 -3.42 -22.56
N GLN A 74 0.85 -3.42 -23.75
CA GLN A 74 -0.50 -2.87 -23.97
C GLN A 74 -1.60 -3.87 -23.58
N GLU A 75 -1.32 -5.15 -23.74
CA GLU A 75 -2.24 -6.23 -23.34
C GLU A 75 -2.02 -6.62 -21.87
N PRO A 76 -3.09 -7.01 -21.15
CA PRO A 76 -2.97 -7.51 -19.78
C PRO A 76 -1.99 -8.69 -19.66
N TYR A 77 -1.48 -8.92 -18.45
CA TYR A 77 -0.69 -10.12 -18.17
C TYR A 77 -1.56 -11.37 -18.28
N GLU A 78 -0.98 -12.49 -18.71
CA GLU A 78 -1.71 -13.75 -18.74
C GLU A 78 -1.94 -14.22 -17.30
N LEU A 79 -3.17 -14.65 -17.02
CA LEU A 79 -3.52 -15.27 -15.75
C LEU A 79 -3.54 -16.80 -15.94
N PRO A 80 -3.36 -17.58 -14.86
CA PRO A 80 -3.57 -19.02 -14.92
C PRO A 80 -4.99 -19.37 -15.40
N ASP A 81 -5.14 -20.57 -15.96
CA ASP A 81 -6.44 -21.07 -16.39
C ASP A 81 -7.48 -21.01 -15.27
N GLY A 82 -8.71 -20.65 -15.62
CA GLY A 82 -9.82 -20.48 -14.67
C GLY A 82 -9.90 -19.10 -14.01
N PHE A 83 -9.00 -18.16 -14.37
CA PHE A 83 -9.05 -16.77 -13.90
C PHE A 83 -9.18 -15.78 -15.06
N SER A 84 -9.76 -14.61 -14.75
CA SER A 84 -9.93 -13.52 -15.70
C SER A 84 -9.76 -12.16 -15.04
N TRP A 85 -9.24 -11.20 -15.80
CA TRP A 85 -9.24 -9.79 -15.39
C TRP A 85 -10.65 -9.23 -15.42
N SER A 86 -10.97 -8.41 -14.43
CA SER A 86 -12.25 -7.72 -14.32
C SER A 86 -12.07 -6.30 -13.80
N GLY A 87 -13.17 -5.56 -13.74
CA GLY A 87 -13.25 -4.27 -13.06
C GLY A 87 -14.22 -4.34 -11.89
N ILE A 88 -14.09 -3.38 -10.98
CA ILE A 88 -15.05 -3.17 -9.89
C ILE A 88 -15.34 -1.68 -9.77
N ASN A 89 -16.61 -1.34 -9.68
CA ASN A 89 -17.07 0.02 -9.51
C ASN A 89 -17.55 0.23 -8.08
N VAL A 90 -16.64 0.71 -7.24
CA VAL A 90 -16.87 0.99 -5.81
C VAL A 90 -17.81 2.17 -5.54
N SER A 91 -18.34 2.82 -6.58
CA SER A 91 -19.45 3.77 -6.46
C SER A 91 -20.83 3.09 -6.46
N HIS A 92 -20.90 1.79 -6.78
CA HIS A 92 -22.12 0.99 -6.65
C HIS A 92 -22.08 0.17 -5.36
N ASP A 93 -23.09 0.34 -4.52
CA ASP A 93 -23.14 -0.29 -3.18
C ASP A 93 -23.00 -1.82 -3.23
N GLU A 94 -23.57 -2.49 -4.24
CA GLU A 94 -23.47 -3.94 -4.38
C GLU A 94 -22.02 -4.40 -4.63
N GLN A 95 -21.29 -3.70 -5.49
CA GLN A 95 -19.90 -4.01 -5.81
C GLN A 95 -18.94 -3.59 -4.69
N LEU A 96 -19.23 -2.48 -4.01
CA LEU A 96 -18.49 -2.08 -2.82
C LEU A 96 -18.67 -3.10 -1.69
N LYS A 97 -19.89 -3.63 -1.53
CA LYS A 97 -20.19 -4.69 -0.55
C LYS A 97 -19.46 -5.98 -0.91
N GLU A 98 -19.41 -6.33 -2.19
CA GLU A 98 -18.64 -7.47 -2.68
C GLU A 98 -17.16 -7.36 -2.30
N LEU A 99 -16.54 -6.21 -2.55
CA LEU A 99 -15.15 -5.94 -2.18
C LEU A 99 -14.94 -5.97 -0.67
N TYR A 100 -15.86 -5.36 0.08
CA TYR A 100 -15.85 -5.38 1.54
C TYR A 100 -15.81 -6.82 2.08
N THR A 101 -16.74 -7.67 1.63
CA THR A 101 -16.80 -9.07 2.04
C THR A 101 -15.51 -9.81 1.68
N PHE A 102 -15.00 -9.62 0.45
CA PHE A 102 -13.75 -10.24 0.03
C PHE A 102 -12.56 -9.87 0.93
N LEU A 103 -12.39 -8.59 1.26
CA LEU A 103 -11.31 -8.13 2.15
C LEU A 103 -11.55 -8.59 3.60
N TYR A 104 -12.78 -8.53 4.08
CA TYR A 104 -13.14 -9.02 5.41
C TYR A 104 -12.84 -10.52 5.59
N GLU A 105 -12.92 -11.32 4.53
CA GLU A 105 -12.68 -12.76 4.61
C GLU A 105 -11.21 -13.14 4.39
N ASN A 106 -10.44 -12.35 3.64
CA ASN A 106 -9.12 -12.77 3.12
C ASN A 106 -7.97 -11.80 3.41
N TYR A 107 -8.23 -10.63 3.98
CA TYR A 107 -7.19 -9.63 4.22
C TYR A 107 -6.48 -9.84 5.58
N VAL A 108 -5.40 -9.07 5.77
CA VAL A 108 -4.39 -9.23 6.82
C VAL A 108 -4.97 -9.64 8.17
N GLU A 109 -4.44 -10.76 8.67
CA GLU A 109 -4.59 -11.26 10.03
C GLU A 109 -3.31 -10.92 10.80
N ASP A 110 -3.41 -10.71 12.11
CA ASP A 110 -2.23 -10.68 12.97
C ASP A 110 -1.57 -12.07 13.05
N SER A 111 -0.33 -12.14 13.54
CA SER A 111 0.44 -13.40 13.61
C SER A 111 -0.25 -14.51 14.42
N ASP A 112 -1.17 -14.13 15.30
CA ASP A 112 -1.90 -15.03 16.19
C ASP A 112 -3.35 -15.27 15.72
N ASN A 113 -3.76 -14.71 14.57
CA ASN A 113 -5.12 -14.75 14.01
C ASN A 113 -6.22 -14.31 14.99
N MET A 114 -5.90 -13.40 15.93
CA MET A 114 -6.84 -12.82 16.88
C MET A 114 -7.55 -11.58 16.34
N PHE A 115 -6.96 -10.88 15.37
CA PHE A 115 -7.46 -9.64 14.79
C PHE A 115 -7.43 -9.66 13.27
N ARG A 116 -8.52 -9.20 12.66
CA ARG A 116 -8.61 -8.97 11.22
C ARG A 116 -9.05 -7.54 10.97
N PHE A 117 -8.48 -6.91 9.94
CA PHE A 117 -8.91 -5.57 9.55
C PHE A 117 -10.33 -5.58 8.96
N ASP A 118 -11.26 -4.95 9.65
CA ASP A 118 -12.65 -4.73 9.20
C ASP A 118 -12.78 -3.32 8.59
N TYR A 119 -12.34 -3.16 7.34
CA TYR A 119 -12.48 -1.89 6.64
C TYR A 119 -13.94 -1.62 6.30
N SER A 120 -14.58 -0.70 7.01
CA SER A 120 -15.98 -0.33 6.71
C SER A 120 -16.16 0.11 5.23
N MET A 121 -17.33 -0.16 4.66
CA MET A 121 -17.65 0.26 3.28
C MET A 121 -17.42 1.76 3.02
N PRO A 122 -17.85 2.71 3.90
CA PRO A 122 -17.56 4.13 3.68
C PRO A 122 -16.05 4.45 3.68
N PHE A 123 -15.27 3.73 4.50
CA PHE A 123 -13.81 3.89 4.52
C PHE A 123 -13.19 3.40 3.21
N LEU A 124 -13.60 2.22 2.72
CA LEU A 124 -13.12 1.69 1.44
C LEU A 124 -13.44 2.65 0.29
N GLN A 125 -14.66 3.18 0.24
CA GLN A 125 -15.04 4.16 -0.78
C GLN A 125 -14.17 5.41 -0.69
N TRP A 126 -13.97 5.96 0.51
CA TRP A 126 -13.11 7.12 0.73
C TRP A 126 -11.65 6.88 0.31
N ALA A 127 -11.08 5.73 0.69
CA ALA A 127 -9.68 5.40 0.39
C ALA A 127 -9.45 5.12 -1.10
N LEU A 128 -10.35 4.37 -1.74
CA LEU A 128 -10.23 3.94 -3.13
C LEU A 128 -10.58 5.04 -4.13
N CYS A 129 -11.35 6.06 -3.70
CA CYS A 129 -11.80 7.17 -4.53
C CYS A 129 -11.10 8.50 -4.19
N SER A 130 -9.83 8.46 -3.81
CA SER A 130 -9.04 9.68 -3.56
C SER A 130 -8.94 10.58 -4.81
N PRO A 131 -8.82 11.91 -4.66
CA PRO A 131 -8.86 12.83 -5.79
C PRO A 131 -7.90 12.45 -6.94
N GLY A 132 -8.43 12.32 -8.16
CA GLY A 132 -7.66 11.93 -9.35
C GLY A 132 -7.62 10.42 -9.63
N TRP A 133 -8.27 9.60 -8.80
CA TRP A 133 -8.40 8.16 -9.06
C TRP A 133 -9.10 7.86 -10.39
N THR A 134 -8.91 6.63 -10.89
CA THR A 134 -9.63 6.09 -12.05
C THR A 134 -10.02 4.63 -11.80
N PRO A 135 -11.19 4.16 -12.28
CA PRO A 135 -11.58 2.75 -12.15
C PRO A 135 -10.57 1.75 -12.71
N LYS A 136 -9.75 2.16 -13.69
CA LYS A 136 -8.70 1.32 -14.27
C LYS A 136 -7.58 0.95 -13.27
N TRP A 137 -7.46 1.70 -12.17
CA TRP A 137 -6.49 1.41 -11.11
C TRP A 137 -7.02 0.48 -10.04
N HIS A 138 -8.30 0.08 -10.12
CA HIS A 138 -8.88 -0.98 -9.30
C HIS A 138 -8.85 -2.27 -10.11
N VAL A 139 -7.78 -3.03 -9.93
CA VAL A 139 -7.51 -4.26 -10.67
C VAL A 139 -8.11 -5.43 -9.92
N VAL A 140 -8.91 -6.22 -10.63
CA VAL A 140 -9.67 -7.34 -10.06
C VAL A 140 -9.37 -8.61 -10.83
N ILE A 141 -9.18 -9.71 -10.10
CA ILE A 141 -9.12 -11.06 -10.65
C ILE A 141 -10.37 -11.80 -10.19
N ARG A 142 -11.04 -12.48 -11.12
CA ARG A 142 -12.21 -13.32 -10.84
C ARG A 142 -12.00 -14.75 -11.34
N HIS A 143 -12.61 -15.69 -10.65
CA HIS A 143 -12.82 -17.03 -11.21
C HIS A 143 -13.70 -16.93 -12.46
N THR A 144 -13.29 -17.55 -13.56
CA THR A 144 -13.96 -17.41 -14.86
C THR A 144 -15.39 -17.98 -14.83
N GLU A 145 -15.61 -19.09 -14.13
CA GLU A 145 -16.92 -19.75 -14.08
C GLU A 145 -17.87 -19.14 -13.05
N SER A 146 -17.45 -19.05 -11.78
CA SER A 146 -18.30 -18.54 -10.69
C SER A 146 -18.42 -17.01 -10.70
N ARG A 147 -17.46 -16.32 -11.34
CA ARG A 147 -17.27 -14.87 -11.32
C ARG A 147 -16.98 -14.30 -9.92
N GLU A 148 -16.67 -15.13 -8.94
CA GLU A 148 -16.27 -14.69 -7.60
C GLU A 148 -14.91 -13.97 -7.63
N LEU A 149 -14.75 -13.00 -6.73
CA LEU A 149 -13.49 -12.30 -6.49
C LEU A 149 -12.41 -13.27 -5.99
N ALA A 150 -11.27 -13.29 -6.67
CA ALA A 150 -10.10 -14.09 -6.28
C ALA A 150 -8.88 -13.22 -5.95
N GLY A 151 -8.88 -11.95 -6.39
CA GLY A 151 -7.80 -11.02 -6.11
C GLY A 151 -8.20 -9.58 -6.36
N PHE A 152 -7.63 -8.68 -5.58
CA PHE A 152 -7.85 -7.25 -5.69
C PHE A 152 -6.56 -6.48 -5.45
N TYR A 153 -6.29 -5.49 -6.30
CA TYR A 153 -5.22 -4.51 -6.14
C TYR A 153 -5.76 -3.12 -6.47
N SER A 154 -5.34 -2.11 -5.73
CA SER A 154 -5.71 -0.73 -6.00
C SER A 154 -4.51 0.20 -6.04
N ALA A 155 -4.56 1.20 -6.91
CA ALA A 155 -3.62 2.32 -6.92
C ALA A 155 -4.37 3.65 -6.84
N ALA A 156 -3.70 4.62 -6.22
CA ALA A 156 -4.18 5.99 -6.05
C ALA A 156 -3.06 6.97 -6.38
N PRO A 157 -3.38 8.14 -6.96
CA PRO A 157 -2.36 9.12 -7.31
C PRO A 157 -1.95 9.90 -6.06
N ILE A 158 -0.65 9.95 -5.77
CA ILE A 158 -0.11 10.73 -4.65
C ILE A 158 1.08 11.54 -5.15
N LYS A 159 1.08 12.84 -4.85
CA LYS A 159 2.28 13.68 -4.98
C LYS A 159 3.06 13.58 -3.68
N MET A 160 4.23 12.95 -3.75
CA MET A 160 5.10 12.73 -2.60
C MET A 160 6.40 13.52 -2.79
N LYS A 161 6.86 14.19 -1.72
CA LYS A 161 8.19 14.80 -1.64
C LYS A 161 9.12 13.80 -0.96
N VAL A 162 10.25 13.49 -1.59
CA VAL A 162 11.22 12.52 -1.09
C VAL A 162 12.54 13.25 -0.87
N TYR A 163 12.85 13.52 0.40
CA TYR A 163 13.95 14.41 0.82
C TYR A 163 13.82 15.79 0.18
N ASP A 164 14.85 16.24 -0.54
CA ASP A 164 14.91 17.55 -1.18
C ASP A 164 14.30 17.55 -2.61
N LYS A 165 13.68 16.44 -3.04
CA LYS A 165 13.08 16.27 -4.36
C LYS A 165 11.57 16.14 -4.30
#